data_AF-A0A183J7S8-F1
#
_entry.id   AF-A0A183J7S8-F1
#
_cell.length_a   1.000
_cell.length_b   1.000
_cell.length_c   1.000
_cell.angle_alpha   90.00
_cell.angle_beta   90.00
_cell.angle_gamma   90.00
#
_symmetry.space_group_name_H-M   'P 1'
#
loop_
_entity.id
_entity.type
_entity.pdbx_description
1 polymer ?
#
loop_
_entity_poly.entity_id
_entity_poly.type
_entity_poly.pdbx_seq_one_letter_code
_entity_poly.pdbx_strand_id
1 'polypeptide(L)'
;MKTIISEEKLRCQSLFSNFSGTSNQCPPDFDNSLCWEPTDAGFAQFIECPFEFCSHCQLPDRFAARFCTANASWEKPNYDACVFIYMHNGTCIEKKCHDCPGSFRNTLRYLLLWLSIVSALMTVASYVLFIILKNIQCRRLTIHKHLAMAFIIRSVVYVLWIVLQRHQVFQGCTGVNPQKIDWLCKCILAIIMYSTVSCTFWMFLEGAYLVSRFTVFAMRSIDLHFAVYLTIGYGNEVLLVLQEFVNSLPSCLMQNNLANLQYYQELSSELPVL
;
A
#
# COMPACT_ATOMS: atom_id res chain seq x y z
N MET A 1 6.29 14.43 -9.74
CA MET A 1 5.88 15.71 -10.37
C MET A 1 6.83 16.83 -9.96
N LYS A 2 6.94 17.22 -8.68
CA LYS A 2 7.95 18.22 -8.26
C LYS A 2 9.40 17.82 -8.59
N THR A 3 9.75 16.54 -8.45
CA THR A 3 11.09 16.01 -8.75
C THR A 3 11.42 15.98 -10.25
N ILE A 4 10.45 15.64 -11.09
CA ILE A 4 10.62 15.53 -12.56
C ILE A 4 10.86 16.92 -13.18
N ILE A 5 10.10 17.92 -12.74
CA ILE A 5 10.26 19.30 -13.23
C ILE A 5 11.61 19.89 -12.79
N SER A 6 12.09 19.58 -11.59
CA SER A 6 13.41 20.04 -11.15
C SER A 6 14.56 19.39 -11.94
N GLU A 7 14.41 18.13 -12.33
CA GLU A 7 15.39 17.42 -13.15
C GLU A 7 15.43 17.98 -14.58
N GLU A 8 14.27 18.20 -15.20
CA GLU A 8 14.17 18.86 -16.50
C GLU A 8 14.73 20.29 -16.49
N LYS A 9 14.53 21.03 -15.40
CA LYS A 9 15.12 22.36 -15.24
C LYS A 9 16.65 22.30 -15.23
N LEU A 10 17.24 21.32 -14.53
CA LEU A 10 18.70 21.11 -14.51
C LEU A 10 19.23 20.69 -15.88
N ARG A 11 18.49 19.81 -16.59
CA ARG A 11 18.79 19.42 -17.97
C ARG A 11 18.81 20.62 -18.92
N CYS A 12 17.86 21.54 -18.75
CA CYS A 12 17.82 22.75 -19.58
C CYS A 12 18.97 23.71 -19.30
N GLN A 13 19.36 23.85 -18.04
CA GLN A 13 20.50 24.69 -17.66
C GLN A 13 21.82 24.17 -18.26
N SER A 14 22.02 22.85 -18.30
CA SER A 14 23.22 22.27 -18.91
C SER A 14 23.22 22.44 -20.44
N LEU A 15 22.08 22.23 -21.10
CA LEU A 15 21.94 22.47 -22.54
C LEU A 15 22.19 23.94 -22.91
N PHE A 16 21.65 24.86 -22.14
CA PHE A 16 21.90 26.29 -22.33
C PHE A 16 23.39 26.64 -22.17
N SER A 17 24.08 26.02 -21.20
CA SER A 17 25.52 26.27 -20.96
C SER A 17 26.44 25.75 -22.07
N ASN A 18 26.04 24.68 -22.76
CA ASN A 18 26.81 24.07 -23.84
C ASN A 18 26.47 24.63 -25.23
N PHE A 19 25.46 25.50 -25.31
CA PHE A 19 24.99 26.05 -26.59
C PHE A 19 25.96 27.10 -27.12
N SER A 20 26.70 26.76 -28.17
CA SER A 20 27.53 27.70 -28.93
C SER A 20 26.65 28.37 -29.96
N GLY A 21 26.01 29.49 -29.58
CA GLY A 21 24.97 30.16 -30.37
C GLY A 21 25.31 30.36 -31.85
N THR A 22 24.78 29.49 -32.69
CA THR A 22 24.73 29.64 -34.15
C THR A 22 23.52 30.52 -34.49
N SER A 23 23.68 31.44 -35.46
CA SER A 23 22.66 32.46 -35.79
C SER A 23 21.33 31.92 -36.33
N ASN A 24 21.24 30.62 -36.59
CA ASN A 24 20.14 29.98 -37.30
C ASN A 24 19.38 28.96 -36.44
N GLN A 25 19.61 28.93 -35.12
CA GLN A 25 18.95 28.00 -34.19
C GLN A 25 18.26 28.75 -33.07
N CYS A 26 17.07 28.30 -32.67
CA CYS A 26 16.45 28.76 -31.44
C CYS A 26 17.23 28.22 -30.23
N PRO A 27 17.55 29.07 -29.22
CA PRO A 27 18.31 28.65 -28.05
C PRO A 27 17.51 27.70 -27.16
N PRO A 28 18.14 26.85 -26.33
CA PRO A 28 17.42 26.06 -25.34
C PRO A 28 16.56 26.94 -24.44
N ASP A 29 15.29 26.57 -24.21
CA ASP A 29 14.36 27.36 -23.41
C ASP A 29 13.52 26.46 -22.49
N PHE A 30 13.27 26.95 -21.27
CA PHE A 30 12.51 26.22 -20.26
C PHE A 30 11.18 26.91 -19.98
N ASP A 31 10.07 26.33 -20.44
CA ASP A 31 8.73 26.92 -20.31
C ASP A 31 8.02 26.45 -19.02
N ASN A 32 8.74 26.46 -17.89
CA ASN A 32 8.27 26.03 -16.56
C ASN A 32 7.75 24.59 -16.44
N SER A 33 7.82 23.80 -17.51
CA SER A 33 7.24 22.46 -17.61
C SER A 33 8.16 21.49 -18.34
N LEU A 34 8.56 21.84 -19.57
CA LEU A 34 9.47 21.07 -20.42
C LEU A 34 10.68 21.92 -20.80
N CYS A 35 11.83 21.26 -21.01
CA CYS A 35 12.98 21.87 -21.65
C CYS A 35 12.91 21.65 -23.18
N TRP A 36 12.95 22.75 -23.93
CA TRP A 36 13.03 22.75 -25.38
C TRP A 36 14.50 22.77 -25.82
N GLU A 37 14.89 21.81 -26.67
CA GLU A 37 16.27 21.65 -27.13
C GLU A 37 16.54 22.55 -28.36
N PRO A 38 17.80 22.84 -28.71
CA PRO A 38 18.10 23.73 -29.82
C PRO A 38 17.56 23.17 -31.13
N THR A 39 16.82 23.99 -31.87
CA THR A 39 16.14 23.61 -33.10
C THR A 39 16.43 24.62 -34.20
N ASP A 40 16.65 24.15 -35.42
CA ASP A 40 16.91 25.01 -36.58
C ASP A 40 15.71 25.91 -36.91
N ALA A 41 16.00 27.13 -37.36
CA ALA A 41 14.99 28.11 -37.75
C ALA A 41 14.12 27.56 -38.89
N GLY A 42 12.79 27.63 -38.70
CA GLY A 42 11.80 27.09 -39.64
C GLY A 42 11.37 25.65 -39.35
N PHE A 43 11.92 25.00 -38.33
CA PHE A 43 11.51 23.65 -37.91
C PHE A 43 10.68 23.66 -36.61
N ALA A 44 9.82 22.65 -36.49
CA ALA A 44 9.08 22.36 -35.27
C ALA A 44 9.80 21.29 -34.45
N GLN A 45 9.82 21.47 -33.14
CA GLN A 45 10.28 20.47 -32.19
C GLN A 45 9.10 19.73 -31.58
N PHE A 46 9.24 18.40 -31.43
CA PHE A 46 8.26 17.54 -30.81
C PHE A 46 8.87 16.89 -29.57
N ILE A 47 8.25 17.08 -28.41
CA ILE A 47 8.68 16.51 -27.12
C ILE A 47 7.51 15.76 -26.52
N GLU A 48 7.75 14.62 -25.91
CA GLU A 48 6.70 13.86 -25.23
C GLU A 48 6.08 14.67 -24.09
N CYS A 49 4.77 14.53 -23.90
CA CYS A 49 4.07 15.20 -22.80
C CYS A 49 4.72 14.83 -21.45
N PRO A 50 4.70 15.74 -20.44
CA PRO A 50 5.34 15.55 -19.13
C PRO A 50 4.61 14.55 -18.21
N PHE A 51 3.96 13.54 -18.79
CA PHE A 51 3.24 12.48 -18.10
C PHE A 51 4.02 11.18 -18.25
N GLU A 52 4.11 10.42 -17.17
CA GLU A 52 4.50 9.01 -17.26
C GLU A 52 3.31 8.22 -17.82
N PHE A 53 3.52 7.50 -18.92
CA PHE A 53 2.49 6.69 -19.59
C PHE A 53 2.64 5.22 -19.23
N CYS A 54 1.53 4.49 -19.29
CA CYS A 54 1.54 3.06 -19.01
C CYS A 54 2.05 2.23 -20.17
N SER A 55 2.77 1.15 -19.84
CA SER A 55 3.40 0.24 -20.80
C SER A 55 2.41 -0.40 -21.80
N HIS A 56 1.13 -0.48 -21.44
CA HIS A 56 0.07 -1.06 -22.28
C HIS A 56 -0.76 -0.02 -23.04
N CYS A 57 -0.55 1.28 -22.81
CA CYS A 57 -1.27 2.35 -23.47
C CYS A 57 -0.46 2.89 -24.65
N GLN A 58 -0.92 2.62 -25.88
CA GLN A 58 -0.30 3.15 -27.09
C GLN A 58 -1.12 4.34 -27.60
N LEU A 59 -0.70 5.55 -27.23
CA LEU A 59 -1.33 6.79 -27.71
C LEU A 59 -0.47 7.42 -28.82
N PRO A 60 -1.02 7.68 -30.02
CA PRO A 60 -0.27 8.28 -31.12
C PRO A 60 0.04 9.77 -30.87
N ASP A 61 -0.87 10.52 -30.24
CA ASP A 61 -0.77 11.98 -30.08
C ASP A 61 -0.17 12.41 -28.74
N ARG A 62 0.93 11.78 -28.32
CA ARG A 62 1.56 12.00 -26.99
C ARG A 62 2.66 13.06 -26.97
N PHE A 63 2.70 13.94 -27.96
CA PHE A 63 3.76 14.92 -28.14
C PHE A 63 3.22 16.36 -28.05
N ALA A 64 3.92 17.21 -27.33
CA ALA A 64 3.81 18.65 -27.39
C ALA A 64 4.72 19.18 -28.53
N ALA A 65 4.26 20.21 -29.22
CA ALA A 65 4.99 20.80 -30.34
C ALA A 65 5.31 22.27 -30.08
N ARG A 66 6.49 22.73 -30.48
CA ARG A 66 6.84 24.16 -30.47
C ARG A 66 7.60 24.52 -31.73
N PHE A 67 7.25 25.65 -32.33
CA PHE A 67 7.81 26.09 -33.60
C PHE A 67 8.94 27.09 -33.37
N CYS A 68 10.07 26.88 -34.05
CA CYS A 68 11.15 27.84 -34.15
C CYS A 68 10.95 28.71 -35.39
N THR A 69 10.69 30.00 -35.20
CA THR A 69 10.47 30.94 -36.30
C THR A 69 11.74 31.17 -37.13
N ALA A 70 11.59 31.66 -38.36
CA ALA A 70 12.73 32.00 -39.24
C ALA A 70 13.68 33.06 -38.65
N ASN A 71 13.21 33.83 -37.66
CA ASN A 71 14.00 34.82 -36.91
C ASN A 71 14.75 34.22 -35.71
N ALA A 72 14.89 32.88 -35.64
CA ALA A 72 15.51 32.16 -34.52
C ALA A 72 14.87 32.47 -33.15
N SER A 73 13.55 32.71 -33.14
CA SER A 73 12.78 32.95 -31.92
C SER A 73 11.68 31.91 -31.72
N TRP A 74 11.45 31.54 -30.46
CA TRP A 74 10.43 30.56 -30.11
C TRP A 74 9.01 31.12 -30.19
N GLU A 75 8.13 30.37 -30.82
CA GLU A 75 6.69 30.61 -30.73
C GLU A 75 6.10 30.00 -29.45
N LYS A 76 4.83 30.32 -29.15
CA LYS A 76 4.09 29.71 -28.06
C LYS A 76 4.00 28.19 -28.26
N PRO A 77 4.31 27.38 -27.23
CA PRO A 77 4.20 25.94 -27.32
C PRO A 77 2.75 25.49 -27.41
N ASN A 78 2.52 24.46 -28.22
CA ASN A 78 1.24 23.80 -28.38
C ASN A 78 1.18 22.56 -27.47
N TYR A 79 0.28 22.61 -26.48
CA TYR A 79 0.00 21.54 -25.53
C TYR A 79 -1.38 20.90 -25.74
N ASP A 80 -2.08 21.19 -26.84
CA ASP A 80 -3.48 20.76 -27.06
C ASP A 80 -3.61 19.23 -26.99
N ALA A 81 -2.65 18.50 -27.57
CA ALA A 81 -2.61 17.04 -27.52
C ALA A 81 -2.42 16.51 -26.08
N CYS A 82 -1.54 17.13 -25.29
CA CYS A 82 -1.33 16.77 -23.89
C CYS A 82 -2.58 17.06 -23.03
N VAL A 83 -3.26 18.19 -23.26
CA VAL A 83 -4.52 18.54 -22.58
C VAL A 83 -5.63 17.56 -22.95
N PHE A 84 -5.72 17.19 -24.23
CA PHE A 84 -6.69 16.21 -24.71
C PHE A 84 -6.50 14.85 -24.03
N ILE A 85 -5.26 14.36 -23.94
CA ILE A 85 -4.94 13.12 -23.24
C ILE A 85 -5.30 13.20 -21.76
N TYR A 86 -4.99 14.30 -21.10
CA TYR A 86 -5.33 14.46 -19.68
C TYR A 86 -6.83 14.40 -19.42
N MET A 87 -7.64 14.98 -20.30
CA MET A 87 -9.10 15.06 -20.16
C MET A 87 -9.82 13.78 -20.58
N HIS A 88 -9.44 13.15 -21.71
CA HIS A 88 -10.17 12.04 -22.30
C HIS A 88 -9.54 10.67 -22.00
N ASN A 89 -8.20 10.61 -21.94
CA ASN A 89 -7.44 9.36 -21.76
C ASN A 89 -6.60 9.39 -20.48
N GLY A 90 -7.07 10.09 -19.45
CA GLY A 90 -6.35 10.25 -18.19
C GLY A 90 -6.07 8.92 -17.48
N THR A 91 -6.79 7.85 -17.80
CA THR A 91 -6.55 6.48 -17.31
C THR A 91 -5.21 5.89 -17.76
N CYS A 92 -4.62 6.42 -18.84
CA CYS A 92 -3.33 5.95 -19.38
C CYS A 92 -2.09 6.64 -18.78
N ILE A 93 -2.28 7.51 -17.77
CA ILE A 93 -1.20 8.15 -17.01
C ILE A 93 -0.82 7.22 -15.85
N GLU A 94 0.46 6.90 -15.63
CA GLU A 94 0.95 5.88 -14.68
C GLU A 94 0.30 5.93 -13.31
N LYS A 95 0.12 7.14 -12.76
CA LYS A 95 -0.53 7.36 -11.46
C LYS A 95 -2.02 7.06 -11.42
N LYS A 96 -2.67 7.06 -12.58
CA LYS A 96 -4.09 6.76 -12.80
C LYS A 96 -4.32 5.39 -13.43
N CYS A 97 -3.28 4.75 -13.98
CA CYS A 97 -3.34 3.41 -14.59
C CYS A 97 -3.41 2.26 -13.60
N HIS A 98 -3.14 2.50 -12.32
CA HIS A 98 -3.53 1.54 -11.30
C HIS A 98 -5.06 1.56 -11.23
N ASP A 99 -5.67 0.87 -12.19
CA ASP A 99 -7.08 0.57 -12.20
C ASP A 99 -7.44 -0.04 -10.85
N CYS A 100 -8.56 0.45 -10.31
CA CYS A 100 -9.19 -0.15 -9.16
C CYS A 100 -9.31 -1.67 -9.36
N PRO A 101 -9.23 -2.45 -8.27
CA PRO A 101 -9.01 -3.90 -8.33
C PRO A 101 -10.01 -4.56 -9.28
N GLY A 102 -9.51 -5.41 -10.19
CA GLY A 102 -10.35 -6.13 -11.14
C GLY A 102 -11.50 -6.89 -10.48
N SER A 103 -12.54 -7.22 -11.27
CA SER A 103 -13.78 -7.87 -10.79
C SER A 103 -13.54 -9.07 -9.85
N PHE A 104 -12.52 -9.88 -10.15
CA PHE A 104 -12.10 -11.01 -9.33
C PHE A 104 -11.60 -10.59 -7.93
N ARG A 105 -10.72 -9.57 -7.86
CA ARG A 105 -10.18 -9.04 -6.60
C ARG A 105 -11.26 -8.41 -5.74
N ASN A 106 -12.23 -7.73 -6.34
CA ASN A 106 -13.35 -7.17 -5.60
C ASN A 106 -14.25 -8.28 -5.05
N THR A 107 -14.59 -9.28 -5.87
CA THR A 107 -15.41 -10.43 -5.44
C THR A 107 -14.77 -11.17 -4.26
N LEU A 108 -13.47 -11.45 -4.33
CA LEU A 108 -12.72 -12.09 -3.24
C LEU A 108 -12.63 -11.22 -1.99
N ARG A 109 -12.39 -9.92 -2.15
CA ARG A 109 -12.39 -8.98 -1.03
C ARG A 109 -13.74 -8.97 -0.32
N TYR A 110 -14.85 -8.98 -1.07
CA TYR A 110 -16.18 -9.07 -0.48
C TYR A 110 -16.40 -10.41 0.23
N LEU A 111 -16.01 -11.53 -0.37
CA LEU A 111 -16.09 -12.85 0.27
C LEU A 111 -15.30 -12.91 1.58
N LEU A 112 -14.04 -12.47 1.57
CA LEU A 112 -13.19 -12.43 2.76
C LEU A 112 -13.74 -11.50 3.84
N LEU A 113 -14.30 -10.35 3.46
CA LEU A 113 -14.97 -9.44 4.38
C LEU A 113 -16.16 -10.13 5.06
N TRP A 114 -17.04 -10.76 4.27
CA TRP A 114 -18.21 -11.46 4.80
C TRP A 114 -17.82 -12.58 5.76
N LEU A 115 -16.84 -13.42 5.36
CA LEU A 115 -16.31 -14.48 6.21
C LEU A 115 -15.71 -13.93 7.52
N SER A 116 -14.96 -12.82 7.43
CA SER A 116 -14.39 -12.18 8.63
C SER A 116 -15.46 -11.64 9.56
N ILE A 117 -16.55 -11.07 9.04
CA ILE A 117 -17.66 -10.55 9.85
C ILE A 117 -18.38 -11.70 10.57
N VAL A 118 -18.70 -12.78 9.84
CA VAL A 118 -19.36 -13.96 10.41
C VAL A 118 -18.49 -14.59 11.50
N SER A 119 -17.19 -14.75 11.23
CA SER A 119 -16.22 -15.25 12.22
C SER A 119 -16.18 -14.38 13.47
N ALA A 120 -16.10 -13.06 13.31
CA ALA A 120 -16.08 -12.12 14.43
C ALA A 120 -17.34 -12.22 15.30
N LEU A 121 -18.53 -12.32 14.69
CA LEU A 121 -19.79 -12.48 15.41
C LEU A 121 -19.80 -13.77 16.24
N MET A 122 -19.35 -14.88 15.66
CA MET A 122 -19.27 -16.17 16.37
C MET A 122 -18.26 -16.14 17.52
N THR A 123 -17.11 -15.48 17.34
CA THR A 123 -16.12 -15.30 18.41
C THR A 123 -16.63 -14.42 19.54
N VAL A 124 -17.38 -13.35 19.23
CA VAL A 124 -18.01 -12.51 20.26
C VAL A 124 -19.06 -13.32 21.04
N ALA A 125 -19.89 -14.09 20.34
CA ALA A 125 -20.87 -14.97 20.98
C ALA A 125 -20.20 -15.98 21.93
N SER A 126 -19.13 -16.65 21.49
CA SER A 126 -18.40 -17.60 22.34
C SER A 126 -17.73 -16.93 23.54
N TYR A 127 -17.16 -15.74 23.37
CA TYR A 127 -16.57 -14.96 24.45
C TYR A 127 -17.60 -14.59 25.52
N VAL A 128 -18.78 -14.10 25.09
CA VAL A 128 -19.89 -13.77 26.00
C VAL A 128 -20.36 -15.00 26.77
N LEU A 129 -20.51 -16.15 26.09
CA LEU A 129 -20.87 -17.42 26.74
C LEU A 129 -19.84 -17.82 27.80
N PHE A 130 -18.54 -17.64 27.55
CA PHE A 130 -17.48 -17.93 28.52
C PHE A 130 -17.46 -16.99 29.74
N ILE A 131 -18.02 -15.79 29.61
CA ILE A 131 -18.21 -14.87 30.74
C ILE A 131 -19.43 -15.27 31.58
N ILE A 132 -20.54 -15.62 30.93
CA ILE A 132 -21.80 -15.97 31.59
C ILE A 132 -21.65 -17.29 32.39
N LEU A 133 -21.00 -18.30 31.81
CA LEU A 133 -20.83 -19.62 32.41
C LEU A 133 -19.71 -19.63 33.46
N LYS A 134 -19.88 -18.87 34.56
CA LYS A 134 -18.90 -18.77 35.66
C LYS A 134 -18.59 -20.11 36.34
N ASN A 135 -19.53 -21.06 36.33
CA ASN A 135 -19.37 -22.35 37.00
C ASN A 135 -18.39 -23.33 36.30
N ILE A 136 -17.95 -23.06 35.07
CA ILE A 136 -17.06 -23.96 34.29
C ILE A 136 -15.65 -23.33 34.13
N GLN A 137 -15.30 -22.34 34.95
CA GLN A 137 -14.04 -21.61 34.82
C GLN A 137 -12.82 -22.48 35.22
N CYS A 138 -12.26 -23.18 34.25
CA CYS A 138 -11.00 -23.91 34.32
C CYS A 138 -9.85 -23.10 33.70
N ARG A 139 -8.59 -23.45 34.03
CA ARG A 139 -7.37 -22.84 33.44
C ARG A 139 -7.37 -22.86 31.90
N ARG A 140 -7.94 -23.90 31.29
CA ARG A 140 -8.17 -24.01 29.84
C ARG A 140 -9.11 -22.93 29.30
N LEU A 141 -10.18 -22.61 30.03
CA LEU A 141 -11.15 -21.60 29.61
C LEU A 141 -10.54 -20.20 29.63
N THR A 142 -9.59 -19.94 30.53
CA THR A 142 -8.84 -18.68 30.56
C THR A 142 -7.96 -18.50 29.32
N ILE A 143 -7.28 -19.56 28.85
CA ILE A 143 -6.50 -19.52 27.60
C ILE A 143 -7.41 -19.22 26.40
N HIS A 144 -8.56 -19.90 26.31
CA HIS A 144 -9.54 -19.62 25.26
C HIS A 144 -10.11 -18.20 25.33
N LYS A 145 -10.28 -17.62 26.53
CA LYS A 145 -10.69 -16.21 26.69
C LYS A 145 -9.64 -15.24 26.14
N HIS A 146 -8.35 -15.48 26.37
CA HIS A 146 -7.28 -14.67 25.79
C HIS A 146 -7.20 -14.79 24.27
N LEU A 147 -7.34 -16.02 23.74
CA LEU A 147 -7.41 -16.26 22.29
C LEU A 147 -8.61 -15.53 21.66
N ALA A 148 -9.80 -15.68 22.25
CA ALA A 148 -11.02 -15.01 21.78
C ALA A 148 -10.87 -13.47 21.81
N MET A 149 -10.25 -12.93 22.86
CA MET A 149 -9.96 -11.49 22.96
C MET A 149 -9.00 -11.03 21.85
N ALA A 150 -7.93 -11.78 21.56
CA ALA A 150 -7.01 -11.48 20.47
C ALA A 150 -7.72 -11.47 19.10
N PHE A 151 -8.61 -12.45 18.85
CA PHE A 151 -9.42 -12.50 17.63
C PHE A 151 -10.40 -11.33 17.50
N ILE A 152 -11.01 -10.89 18.59
CA ILE A 152 -11.91 -9.72 18.60
C ILE A 152 -11.12 -8.46 18.22
N ILE A 153 -9.96 -8.23 18.87
CA ILE A 153 -9.10 -7.07 18.58
C ILE A 153 -8.67 -7.09 17.10
N ARG A 154 -8.20 -8.24 16.60
CA ARG A 154 -7.82 -8.41 15.19
C ARG A 154 -8.96 -8.08 14.24
N SER A 155 -10.17 -8.57 14.53
CA SER A 155 -11.35 -8.35 13.70
C SER A 155 -11.75 -6.87 13.65
N VAL A 156 -11.76 -6.19 14.79
CA VAL A 156 -12.10 -4.76 14.88
C VAL A 156 -11.11 -3.91 14.08
N VAL A 157 -9.81 -4.17 14.26
CA VAL A 157 -8.76 -3.40 13.59
C VAL A 157 -8.75 -3.68 12.08
N TYR A 158 -9.00 -4.92 11.66
CA TYR A 158 -9.11 -5.28 10.24
C TYR A 158 -10.30 -4.59 9.55
N VAL A 159 -11.46 -4.54 10.20
CA VAL A 159 -12.63 -3.81 9.69
C VAL A 159 -12.33 -2.32 9.56
N LEU A 160 -11.71 -1.72 10.59
CA LEU A 160 -11.28 -0.32 10.56
C LEU A 160 -10.35 -0.04 9.38
N TRP A 161 -9.37 -0.92 9.15
CA TRP A 161 -8.43 -0.83 8.03
C TRP A 161 -9.13 -0.86 6.67
N ILE A 162 -10.05 -1.80 6.45
CA ILE A 162 -10.80 -1.88 5.20
C ILE A 162 -11.65 -0.64 4.96
N VAL A 163 -12.32 -0.13 5.99
CA VAL A 163 -13.14 1.09 5.87
C VAL A 163 -12.26 2.27 5.47
N LEU A 164 -11.12 2.46 6.13
CA LEU A 164 -10.18 3.55 5.81
C LEU A 164 -9.58 3.43 4.40
N GLN A 165 -9.28 2.20 3.96
CA GLN A 165 -8.83 1.92 2.61
C GLN A 165 -9.92 2.19 1.56
N ARG A 166 -11.18 1.81 1.83
CA ARG A 166 -12.32 2.05 0.92
C ARG A 166 -12.56 3.55 0.71
N HIS A 167 -12.45 4.34 1.78
CA HIS A 167 -12.61 5.78 1.70
C HIS A 167 -11.40 6.49 1.05
N GLN A 168 -10.42 5.74 0.53
CA GLN A 168 -9.23 6.27 -0.16
C GLN A 168 -8.50 7.36 0.62
N VAL A 169 -8.62 7.32 1.96
CA VAL A 169 -8.08 8.33 2.87
C VAL A 169 -6.55 8.41 2.73
N PHE A 170 -5.91 7.27 2.45
CA PHE A 170 -4.46 7.17 2.28
C PHE A 170 -3.98 7.34 0.83
N GLN A 171 -4.90 7.45 -0.15
CA GLN A 171 -4.56 7.61 -1.57
C GLN A 171 -4.74 9.06 -2.08
N GLY A 172 -5.14 10.00 -1.21
CA GLY A 172 -5.18 11.43 -1.53
C GLY A 172 -6.33 11.85 -2.48
N CYS A 173 -7.23 10.94 -2.85
CA CYS A 173 -8.38 11.24 -3.70
C CYS A 173 -9.47 12.08 -3.00
N THR A 174 -9.41 12.22 -1.68
CA THR A 174 -10.39 12.94 -0.85
C THR A 174 -9.97 14.36 -0.48
N GLY A 175 -8.87 14.88 -1.04
CA GLY A 175 -8.40 16.25 -0.79
C GLY A 175 -7.75 16.47 0.58
N VAL A 176 -7.51 15.41 1.35
CA VAL A 176 -6.84 15.48 2.65
C VAL A 176 -5.34 15.22 2.47
N ASN A 177 -4.50 16.10 3.04
CA ASN A 177 -3.04 16.01 2.90
C ASN A 177 -2.50 14.67 3.46
N PRO A 178 -1.88 13.81 2.63
CA PRO A 178 -1.43 12.47 3.04
C PRO A 178 -0.37 12.52 4.15
N GLN A 179 0.50 13.52 4.15
CA GLN A 179 1.58 13.68 5.15
C GLN A 179 1.09 13.84 6.60
N LYS A 180 -0.14 14.33 6.84
CA LYS A 180 -0.67 14.47 8.21
C LYS A 180 -1.26 13.17 8.77
N ILE A 181 -1.52 12.18 7.92
CA ILE A 181 -2.23 10.93 8.27
C ILE A 181 -1.28 9.72 8.27
N ASP A 182 -0.04 9.88 7.80
CA ASP A 182 0.95 8.80 7.73
C ASP A 182 1.22 8.13 9.09
N TRP A 183 1.26 8.89 10.19
CA TRP A 183 1.47 8.34 11.53
C TRP A 183 0.29 7.47 11.99
N LEU A 184 -0.96 7.91 11.75
CA LEU A 184 -2.17 7.15 12.04
C LEU A 184 -2.18 5.83 11.26
N CYS A 185 -1.80 5.90 10.00
CA CYS A 185 -1.74 4.72 9.16
C CYS A 185 -0.68 3.71 9.62
N LYS A 186 0.51 4.20 9.99
CA LYS A 186 1.57 3.36 10.60
C LYS A 186 1.12 2.73 11.90
N CYS A 187 0.43 3.47 12.78
CA CYS A 187 -0.09 2.94 14.03
C CYS A 187 -1.13 1.83 13.79
N ILE A 188 -2.08 2.03 12.86
CA ILE A 188 -3.09 1.01 12.56
C ILE A 188 -2.43 -0.25 11.98
N LEU A 189 -1.48 -0.09 11.06
CA LEU A 189 -0.75 -1.22 10.48
C LEU A 189 0.05 -1.98 11.55
N ALA A 190 0.71 -1.28 12.48
CA ALA A 190 1.42 -1.90 13.59
C ALA A 190 0.47 -2.70 14.49
N ILE A 191 -0.73 -2.19 14.77
CA ILE A 191 -1.74 -2.90 15.54
C ILE A 191 -2.24 -4.14 14.79
N ILE A 192 -2.43 -4.09 13.46
CA ILE A 192 -2.81 -5.26 12.65
C ILE A 192 -1.75 -6.34 12.76
N MET A 193 -0.47 -5.98 12.55
CA MET A 193 0.64 -6.92 12.66
C MET A 193 0.67 -7.54 14.06
N TYR A 194 0.68 -6.71 15.10
CA TYR A 194 0.64 -7.18 16.49
C TYR A 194 -0.51 -8.13 16.77
N SER A 195 -1.73 -7.77 16.37
CA SER A 195 -2.90 -8.62 16.60
C SER A 195 -2.81 -9.96 15.86
N THR A 196 -2.18 -9.99 14.68
CA THR A 196 -2.01 -11.20 13.87
C THR A 196 -0.98 -12.13 14.50
N VAL A 197 0.20 -11.62 14.86
CA VAL A 197 1.24 -12.45 15.48
C VAL A 197 0.76 -12.96 16.85
N SER A 198 0.13 -12.09 17.65
CA SER A 198 -0.46 -12.49 18.94
C SER A 198 -1.52 -13.59 18.79
N CYS A 199 -2.43 -13.51 17.81
CA CYS A 199 -3.40 -14.59 17.57
C CYS A 199 -2.70 -15.94 17.29
N THR A 200 -1.66 -15.93 16.45
CA THR A 200 -0.88 -17.13 16.11
C THR A 200 -0.19 -17.73 17.33
N PHE A 201 0.43 -16.90 18.17
CA PHE A 201 1.07 -17.37 19.40
C PHE A 201 0.06 -17.90 20.43
N TRP A 202 -1.12 -17.30 20.57
CA TRP A 202 -2.16 -17.84 21.44
C TRP A 202 -2.70 -19.19 20.95
N MET A 203 -2.82 -19.40 19.63
CA MET A 203 -3.15 -20.72 19.07
C MET A 203 -2.03 -21.74 19.35
N PHE A 204 -0.77 -21.33 19.19
CA PHE A 204 0.38 -22.18 19.51
C PHE A 204 0.41 -22.57 21.01
N LEU A 205 0.18 -21.60 21.91
CA LEU A 205 0.13 -21.84 23.35
C LEU A 205 -1.03 -22.76 23.76
N GLU A 206 -2.18 -22.66 23.09
CA GLU A 206 -3.28 -23.61 23.30
C GLU A 206 -2.87 -25.03 22.92
N GLY A 207 -2.23 -25.20 21.75
CA GLY A 207 -1.70 -26.50 21.30
C GLY A 207 -0.64 -27.07 22.25
N ALA A 208 0.34 -26.25 22.65
CA ALA A 208 1.38 -26.64 23.59
C ALA A 208 0.82 -26.99 24.97
N TYR A 209 -0.19 -26.26 25.45
CA TYR A 209 -0.91 -26.55 26.70
C TYR A 209 -1.60 -27.91 26.64
N LEU A 210 -2.26 -28.25 25.52
CA LEU A 210 -2.89 -29.56 25.32
C LEU A 210 -1.85 -30.67 25.34
N VAL A 211 -0.76 -30.53 24.58
CA VAL A 211 0.33 -31.54 24.54
C VAL A 211 0.93 -31.75 25.92
N SER A 212 1.31 -30.67 26.62
CA SER A 212 1.87 -30.75 27.97
C SER A 212 0.94 -31.47 28.96
N ARG A 213 -0.38 -31.23 28.86
CA ARG A 213 -1.37 -31.89 29.73
C ARG A 213 -1.46 -33.40 29.47
N PHE A 214 -1.41 -33.82 28.21
CA PHE A 214 -1.51 -35.24 27.87
C PHE A 214 -0.19 -36.02 28.05
N THR A 215 0.97 -35.38 27.83
CA THR A 215 2.26 -36.08 27.85
C THR A 215 3.07 -35.86 29.13
N VAL A 216 3.14 -34.62 29.63
CA VAL A 216 4.04 -34.23 30.73
C VAL A 216 3.34 -34.35 32.10
N PHE A 217 2.09 -33.93 32.21
CA PHE A 217 1.32 -34.04 33.46
C PHE A 217 0.89 -35.47 33.79
N ALA A 218 1.02 -36.41 32.86
CA ALA A 218 0.93 -37.84 33.18
C ALA A 218 2.09 -38.31 34.07
N MET A 219 3.22 -37.58 34.11
CA MET A 219 4.47 -38.01 34.75
C MET A 219 5.04 -37.01 35.79
N ARG A 220 4.55 -35.75 35.85
CA ARG A 220 5.07 -34.74 36.80
C ARG A 220 3.98 -33.78 37.30
N SER A 221 3.88 -33.62 38.62
CA SER A 221 2.87 -32.80 39.33
C SER A 221 3.21 -31.31 39.47
N ILE A 222 4.20 -30.80 38.73
CA ILE A 222 4.63 -29.41 38.82
C ILE A 222 3.81 -28.54 37.86
N ASP A 223 2.95 -27.72 38.44
CA ASP A 223 2.21 -26.69 37.72
C ASP A 223 3.12 -25.50 37.42
N LEU A 224 3.52 -25.35 36.14
CA LEU A 224 4.14 -24.11 35.67
C LEU A 224 3.16 -22.95 35.92
N HIS A 225 3.65 -21.88 36.57
CA HIS A 225 2.81 -20.73 36.91
C HIS A 225 2.18 -20.11 35.66
N PHE A 226 0.88 -19.83 35.73
CA PHE A 226 0.09 -19.22 34.65
C PHE A 226 0.70 -17.90 34.13
N ALA A 227 1.42 -17.18 34.98
CA ALA A 227 2.17 -15.97 34.62
C ALA A 227 3.19 -16.19 33.49
N VAL A 228 3.85 -17.36 33.43
CA VAL A 228 4.83 -17.67 32.38
C VAL A 228 4.18 -17.78 31.00
N TYR A 229 2.99 -18.40 30.94
CA TYR A 229 2.20 -18.47 29.71
C TYR A 229 1.76 -17.08 29.25
N LEU A 230 1.40 -16.20 30.19
CA LEU A 230 1.02 -14.82 29.89
C LEU A 230 2.21 -14.00 29.34
N THR A 231 3.39 -14.15 29.93
CA THR A 231 4.60 -13.44 29.47
C THR A 231 5.06 -13.92 28.10
N ILE A 232 4.91 -15.21 27.80
CA ILE A 232 5.25 -15.74 26.47
C ILE A 232 4.23 -15.26 25.43
N GLY A 233 2.93 -15.30 25.74
CA GLY A 233 1.87 -14.95 24.79
C GLY A 233 1.76 -13.47 24.43
N TYR A 234 2.26 -12.56 25.27
CA TYR A 234 2.25 -11.11 25.00
C TYR A 234 3.64 -10.48 24.89
N GLY A 235 4.68 -11.04 25.53
CA GLY A 235 5.98 -10.39 25.66
C GLY A 235 6.85 -10.45 24.40
N ASN A 236 6.95 -11.61 23.75
CA ASN A 236 7.75 -11.76 22.53
C ASN A 236 7.14 -10.98 21.34
N GLU A 237 5.82 -10.92 21.28
CA GLU A 237 5.06 -10.24 20.22
C GLU A 237 5.35 -8.73 20.15
N VAL A 238 5.44 -8.09 21.31
CA VAL A 238 5.69 -6.63 21.39
C VAL A 238 7.09 -6.30 20.88
N LEU A 239 8.10 -7.12 21.21
CA LEU A 239 9.47 -6.87 20.80
C LEU A 239 9.63 -6.94 19.27
N LEU A 240 9.04 -7.97 18.64
CA LEU A 240 9.08 -8.15 17.18
C LEU A 240 8.41 -6.99 16.45
N VAL A 241 7.22 -6.56 16.91
CA VAL A 241 6.50 -5.46 16.25
C VAL A 241 7.20 -4.11 16.46
N LEU A 242 7.77 -3.87 17.65
CA LEU A 242 8.53 -2.64 17.90
C LEU A 242 9.79 -2.57 17.04
N GLN A 243 10.49 -3.70 16.85
CA GLN A 243 11.64 -3.77 15.96
C GLN A 243 11.25 -3.44 14.51
N GLU A 244 10.14 -3.98 14.02
CA GLU A 244 9.65 -3.71 12.66
C GLU A 244 9.13 -2.27 12.49
N PHE A 245 8.50 -1.72 13.53
CA PHE A 245 8.01 -0.34 13.55
C PHE A 245 9.15 0.68 13.45
N VAL A 246 10.26 0.42 14.14
CA VAL A 246 11.44 1.29 14.13
C VAL A 246 12.25 1.13 12.84
N ASN A 247 12.40 -0.10 12.34
CA ASN A 247 13.37 -0.37 11.28
C ASN A 247 12.84 -0.11 9.86
N SER A 248 11.55 -0.33 9.56
CA SER A 248 11.11 -0.21 8.16
C SER A 248 9.59 -0.29 7.93
N LEU A 249 8.72 0.32 8.75
CA LEU A 249 7.29 0.30 8.39
C LEU A 249 7.07 1.10 7.08
N PRO A 250 6.68 0.45 5.97
CA PRO A 250 6.56 1.14 4.70
C PRO A 250 5.46 2.21 4.80
N SER A 251 5.59 3.30 4.05
CA SER A 251 4.45 4.18 3.77
C SER A 251 3.26 3.33 3.31
N CYS A 252 2.05 3.61 3.81
CA CYS A 252 0.86 2.76 3.59
C CYS A 252 0.50 2.50 2.11
N LEU A 253 1.03 3.31 1.20
CA LEU A 253 1.02 3.06 -0.24
C LEU A 253 1.76 1.78 -0.66
N MET A 254 2.89 1.46 -0.02
CA MET A 254 3.75 0.33 -0.37
C MET A 254 3.20 -1.01 0.14
N GLN A 255 2.53 -1.02 1.31
CA GLN A 255 1.89 -2.23 1.84
C GLN A 255 0.71 -2.69 0.97
N ASN A 256 -0.03 -1.76 0.35
CA ASN A 256 -1.06 -2.12 -0.62
C ASN A 256 -0.47 -2.84 -1.83
N ASN A 257 0.72 -2.45 -2.30
CA ASN A 257 1.41 -3.15 -3.39
C ASN A 257 1.98 -4.51 -2.97
N LEU A 258 2.54 -4.61 -1.76
CA LEU A 258 3.09 -5.87 -1.23
C LEU A 258 2.01 -6.90 -0.87
N ALA A 259 0.92 -6.49 -0.22
CA ALA A 259 -0.22 -7.37 0.05
C ALA A 259 -0.91 -7.82 -1.25
N ASN A 260 -0.95 -6.95 -2.26
CA ASN A 260 -1.40 -7.31 -3.60
C ASN A 260 -0.46 -8.32 -4.28
N LEU A 261 0.85 -8.26 -4.03
CA LEU A 261 1.85 -9.18 -4.60
C LEU A 261 1.87 -10.54 -3.88
N GLN A 262 1.86 -10.57 -2.54
CA GLN A 262 1.78 -11.82 -1.77
C GLN A 262 0.49 -12.59 -2.09
N TYR A 263 -0.63 -11.89 -2.25
CA TYR A 263 -1.90 -12.49 -2.66
C TYR A 263 -1.85 -13.09 -4.08
N TYR A 264 -1.12 -12.47 -5.01
CA TYR A 264 -0.88 -13.05 -6.34
C TYR A 264 0.01 -14.29 -6.27
N GLN A 265 1.00 -14.33 -5.38
CA GLN A 265 1.86 -15.49 -5.18
C GLN A 265 1.10 -16.68 -4.60
N GLU A 266 0.23 -16.48 -3.60
CA GLU A 266 -0.61 -17.55 -3.05
C GLU A 266 -1.61 -18.11 -4.09
N LEU A 267 -2.18 -17.24 -4.94
CA LEU A 267 -3.08 -17.70 -6.02
C LEU A 267 -2.34 -18.44 -7.13
N SER A 268 -1.08 -18.07 -7.44
CA SER A 268 -0.26 -18.78 -8.43
C SER A 268 0.15 -20.19 -7.98
N SER A 269 0.17 -20.46 -6.67
CA SER A 269 0.43 -21.79 -6.12
C SER A 269 -0.79 -22.72 -6.08
N GLU A 270 -2.00 -22.21 -6.32
CA GLU A 270 -3.26 -23.00 -6.31
C GLU A 270 -3.82 -23.30 -7.71
N LEU A 271 -3.23 -22.79 -8.79
CA LEU A 271 -3.61 -23.18 -10.16
C LEU A 271 -2.83 -24.43 -10.59
N PRO A 272 -3.46 -25.61 -10.75
CA PRO A 272 -2.83 -26.71 -11.46
C PRO A 272 -2.62 -26.26 -12.90
N VAL A 273 -1.37 -26.37 -13.35
CA VAL A 273 -0.98 -26.25 -14.76
C VAL A 273 -1.87 -27.20 -15.54
N LEU A 274 -2.71 -26.63 -16.40
CA LEU A 274 -3.55 -27.33 -17.37
C LEU A 274 -3.15 -26.86 -18.77
#